data_AF-A0A3Q3EFS0-F1
#
_entry.id   AF-A0A3Q3EFS0-F1
#
_cell.length_a   1.000
_cell.length_b   1.000
_cell.length_c   1.000
_cell.angle_alpha   90.00
_cell.angle_beta   90.00
_cell.angle_gamma   90.00
#
_symmetry.space_group_name_H-M   'P 1'
#
loop_
_entity.id
_entity.type
_entity.pdbx_description
1 polymer ?
#
loop_
_entity_poly.entity_id
_entity_poly.type
_entity_poly.pdbx_seq_one_letter_code
_entity_poly.pdbx_strand_id
1 'polypeptide(L)' 'MSSLEEQEDELLALHSIFDSDEFFRDESKFSGEIRVSVELPSDFTVVLKEGNSIQFKKLYLSPGGQFK' A
#
# COMPACT_ATOMS: atom_id res chain seq x y z
N MET A 1 11.31 -0.51 -17.04
CA MET A 1 10.07 0.24 -16.82
C MET A 1 9.29 0.13 -18.11
N SER A 2 8.20 -0.65 -18.14
CA SER A 2 7.37 -0.76 -19.34
C SER A 2 6.55 0.52 -19.51
N SER A 3 6.20 0.86 -20.75
CA SER A 3 5.35 2.03 -21.04
C SER A 3 3.90 1.76 -20.61
N LEU A 4 3.10 2.83 -20.46
CA LEU A 4 1.66 2.68 -20.20
C LEU A 4 0.97 1.85 -21.29
N GLU A 5 1.40 2.02 -22.54
CA GLU A 5 0.88 1.30 -23.71
C GLU A 5 1.14 -0.20 -23.60
N GLU A 6 2.34 -0.60 -23.16
CA GLU A 6 2.66 -2.02 -22.92
C GLU A 6 1.79 -2.63 -21.81
N GLN A 7 1.45 -1.86 -20.77
CA GLN A 7 0.53 -2.32 -19.72
C GLN A 7 -0.92 -2.48 -20.22
N GLU A 8 -1.42 -1.55 -21.04
CA GLU A 8 -2.78 -1.65 -21.58
C GLU A 8 -2.90 -2.82 -22.56
N ASP A 9 -1.87 -3.07 -23.38
CA ASP A 9 -1.82 -4.22 -24.30
C ASP A 9 -1.84 -5.56 -23.54
N GLU A 10 -1.11 -5.67 -22.43
CA GLU A 10 -1.14 -6.84 -21.56
C GLU A 10 -2.53 -7.06 -20.95
N LEU A 11 -3.18 -6.00 -20.47
CA LEU A 11 -4.54 -6.08 -19.92
C LEU A 11 -5.57 -6.51 -20.98
N LEU A 12 -5.44 -6.01 -22.21
CA LEU A 12 -6.24 -6.44 -23.37
C LEU A 12 -6.03 -7.93 -23.67
N ALA A 13 -4.79 -8.41 -23.59
CA ALA A 13 -4.49 -9.84 -23.77
C ALA A 13 -5.15 -10.70 -22.67
N LEU A 14 -5.07 -10.28 -21.40
CA LEU A 14 -5.72 -11.00 -20.29
C LEU A 14 -7.24 -11.05 -20.43
N HIS A 15 -7.87 -9.94 -20.82
CA HIS A 15 -9.31 -9.89 -21.12
C HIS A 15 -9.74 -10.81 -22.27
N SER A 16 -8.82 -11.17 -23.16
CA SER A 16 -9.09 -12.09 -24.29
C SER A 16 -8.92 -13.57 -23.93
N ILE A 17 -8.15 -13.87 -22.87
CA ILE A 17 -7.84 -15.24 -22.43
C ILE A 17 -8.86 -15.73 -21.41
N PHE A 18 -9.34 -14.83 -20.54
CA PHE A 18 -10.25 -15.16 -19.45
C PHE A 18 -11.68 -14.72 -19.77
N ASP A 19 -12.66 -15.49 -19.32
CA ASP A 19 -14.06 -15.11 -19.40
C ASP A 19 -14.33 -13.86 -18.55
N SER A 20 -15.38 -13.12 -18.90
CA SER A 20 -15.69 -11.80 -18.30
C SER A 20 -15.97 -11.86 -16.79
N ASP A 21 -16.29 -13.04 -16.27
CA ASP A 21 -16.56 -13.30 -14.85
C ASP A 21 -15.30 -13.72 -14.08
N GLU A 22 -14.21 -14.08 -14.76
CA GLU A 22 -12.95 -14.53 -14.16
C GLU A 22 -11.90 -13.42 -14.09
N PHE A 23 -11.91 -12.48 -15.04
CA PHE A 23 -11.00 -11.32 -15.06
C PHE A 23 -11.76 -10.01 -15.24
N PHE A 24 -11.76 -9.18 -14.19
CA PHE A 24 -12.36 -7.86 -14.21
C PHE A 24 -11.32 -6.79 -13.84
N ARG A 25 -11.31 -5.69 -14.59
CA ARG A 25 -10.58 -4.48 -14.20
C ARG A 25 -11.40 -3.76 -13.14
N ASP A 26 -10.84 -3.58 -11.94
CA ASP A 26 -11.45 -2.72 -10.94
C ASP A 26 -11.28 -1.24 -11.35
N GLU A 27 -12.31 -0.68 -11.98
CA GLU A 27 -12.36 0.75 -12.37
C GLU A 27 -12.68 1.68 -11.20
N SER A 28 -12.67 1.17 -9.96
CA SER A 28 -12.66 2.01 -8.77
C SER A 28 -11.60 3.09 -8.93
N LYS A 29 -12.03 4.36 -8.87
CA LYS A 29 -11.14 5.54 -8.87
C LYS A 29 -10.16 5.56 -7.69
N PHE A 30 -10.25 4.59 -6.79
CA PHE A 30 -9.39 4.36 -5.63
C PHE A 30 -8.55 3.09 -5.76
N SER A 31 -8.34 2.56 -6.96
CA SER A 31 -7.35 1.52 -7.22
C SER A 31 -5.94 2.12 -7.16
N GLY A 32 -5.33 2.05 -5.98
CA GLY A 32 -3.98 2.54 -5.68
C GLY A 32 -3.64 2.41 -4.19
N GLU A 33 -2.36 2.30 -3.85
CA GLU A 33 -1.90 2.34 -2.45
C GLU A 33 -2.11 3.75 -1.88
N ILE A 34 -3.05 3.93 -0.96
CA ILE A 34 -3.22 5.21 -0.24
C ILE A 34 -2.25 5.23 0.95
N ARG A 35 -1.17 6.01 0.82
CA ARG A 35 -0.25 6.28 1.92
C ARG A 35 -0.65 7.58 2.61
N VAL A 36 -1.26 7.47 3.79
CA VAL A 36 -1.62 8.62 4.63
C VAL A 36 -0.53 8.83 5.68
N SER A 37 0.14 9.97 5.61
CA SER A 37 1.07 10.43 6.64
C SER A 37 0.37 11.45 7.53
N VAL A 38 0.42 11.25 8.85
CA VAL A 38 -0.06 12.21 9.83
C VAL A 38 1.11 12.69 10.67
N GLU A 39 1.15 14.00 10.96
CA GLU A 39 2.10 14.54 11.93
C GLU A 39 1.70 14.06 13.33
N LEU A 40 2.60 13.33 13.98
CA LEU A 40 2.39 12.89 15.34
C LEU A 40 2.79 14.00 16.31
N PRO A 41 2.00 14.27 17.35
CA PRO A 41 2.41 15.11 18.47
C PRO A 41 3.74 14.64 19.07
N SER A 42 4.53 15.58 19.62
CA SER A 42 5.86 15.28 20.16
C SER A 42 5.85 14.29 21.34
N ASP A 43 4.69 14.07 21.96
CA ASP A 43 4.45 13.18 23.10
C ASP A 43 3.75 11.86 22.72
N PHE A 44 3.61 11.56 21.43
CA PHE A 44 2.99 10.31 21.00
C PHE A 44 3.82 9.07 21.39
N THR A 45 3.14 8.03 21.90
CA THR A 45 3.76 6.76 22.30
C THR A 45 3.24 5.61 21.45
N VAL A 46 4.15 4.91 20.75
CA VAL A 46 3.84 3.66 20.04
C VAL A 46 4.01 2.49 21.00
N VAL A 47 2.98 1.65 21.10
CA VAL A 47 3.00 0.44 21.93
C VAL A 47 2.87 -0.78 21.02
N LEU A 48 3.91 -1.61 20.97
CA LEU A 48 3.85 -2.90 20.27
C LEU A 48 3.45 -3.97 21.28
N LYS A 49 2.29 -4.59 21.07
CA LYS A 49 1.84 -5.73 21.87
C LYS A 49 2.08 -7.02 21.09
N GLU A 50 2.92 -7.89 21.64
CA GLU A 50 3.10 -9.26 21.15
C GLU A 50 2.74 -10.20 22.30
N GLY A 51 1.61 -10.92 22.14
CA GLY A 51 1.03 -11.75 23.20
C GLY A 51 0.64 -10.96 24.45
N ASN A 52 0.95 -11.50 25.64
CA ASN A 52 0.70 -10.85 26.94
C ASN A 52 1.79 -9.84 27.36
N SER A 53 2.79 -9.60 26.50
CA SER A 53 3.87 -8.66 26.80
C SER A 53 3.64 -7.32 26.09
N ILE A 54 3.81 -6.23 26.83
CA ILE A 54 3.78 -4.87 26.30
C ILE A 54 5.23 -4.41 26.23
N GLN A 55 5.75 -4.18 25.02
CA GLN A 55 7.06 -3.57 24.85
C GLN A 55 6.93 -2.12 24.38
N PHE A 56 7.52 -1.21 25.15
CA PHE A 56 7.62 0.20 24.79
C PHE A 56 8.93 0.42 24.05
N LYS A 57 8.86 0.71 22.75
CA LYS A 57 10.02 1.10 21.94
C LYS A 57 9.91 2.57 21.57
N LYS A 58 10.95 3.34 21.88
CA LYS A 58 11.08 4.72 21.42
C LYS A 58 11.55 4.69 19.97
N LEU A 59 10.67 5.04 19.04
CA LEU A 59 10.99 5.12 17.61
C LEU A 59 11.45 6.55 17.29
N TYR A 60 12.62 6.67 16.65
CA TYR A 60 13.10 7.94 16.12
C TYR A 60 12.70 8.00 14.64
N LEU A 61 11.81 8.93 14.30
CA LEU A 61 11.45 9.20 12.91
C LEU A 61 12.45 10.23 12.37
N SER A 62 13.22 9.83 11.36
CA SER A 62 13.97 10.80 10.56
C SER A 62 12.97 11.70 9.81
N PRO A 63 13.29 12.98 9.56
CA PRO A 63 12.47 13.82 8.69
C PRO A 63 12.30 13.14 7.32
N GLY A 64 11.05 12.81 6.95
CA GLY A 64 10.72 12.04 5.73
C GLY A 64 10.70 10.50 5.90
N GLY A 65 10.65 9.99 7.13
CA GLY A 65 10.89 8.58 7.48
C GLY A 65 9.96 7.55 6.85
N GLN A 66 10.54 6.70 6.01
CA GLN A 66 10.04 5.32 5.81
C GLN A 66 10.61 4.44 6.93
N PHE A 67 9.80 3.54 7.48
CA PHE A 67 10.25 2.54 8.44
C PHE A 67 11.33 1.67 7.79
N LYS A 68 12.51 1.58 8.39
CA LYS A 68 13.58 0.66 7.99
C LYS A 68 13.72 -0.44 9.03
#